data_AF-A0A0F8XEG7-F1
#
_entry.id   AF-A0A0F8XEG7-F1
#
_cell.length_a   1.000
_cell.length_b   1.000
_cell.length_c   1.000
_cell.angle_alpha   90.00
_cell.angle_beta   90.00
_cell.angle_gamma   90.00
#
_symmetry.space_group_name_H-M   'P 1'
#
loop_
_entity.id
_entity.type
_entity.pdbx_description
1 polymer ?
#
loop_
_entity_poly.entity_id
_entity_poly.type
_entity_poly.pdbx_seq_one_letter_code
_entity_poly.pdbx_strand_id
1 'polypeptide(L)'
;MTDTELIKAVADRQGWTNIYTTDLPGNNIQWRGTPPEAKRVDIELPPWLTSVDAALGVLDTLGMEYRMGVLKNGSCWCEVYRKGVNYLWQDEPSLPRAILLAFLELPKEKP
;
A
#
# COMPACT_ATOMS: atom_id res chain seq x y z
N MET A 1 9.50 3.30 -9.23
CA MET A 1 8.47 2.27 -8.92
C MET A 1 7.15 2.72 -9.51
N THR A 2 6.53 1.95 -10.39
CA THR A 2 5.18 2.21 -10.92
C THR A 2 4.12 1.89 -9.85
N ASP A 3 2.87 2.30 -10.07
CA ASP A 3 1.77 1.96 -9.16
C ASP A 3 1.50 0.45 -9.10
N THR A 4 1.62 -0.23 -10.25
CA THR A 4 1.55 -1.70 -10.35
C THR A 4 2.63 -2.39 -9.51
N GLU A 5 3.87 -1.89 -9.55
CA GLU A 5 4.98 -2.43 -8.74
C GLU A 5 4.78 -2.17 -7.25
N LEU A 6 4.29 -0.98 -6.89
CA LEU A 6 3.97 -0.62 -5.51
C LEU A 6 2.88 -1.51 -4.94
N ILE A 7 1.82 -1.77 -5.72
CA ILE A 7 0.72 -2.64 -5.32
C ILE A 7 1.22 -4.05 -5.00
N LYS A 8 2.04 -4.62 -5.89
CA LYS A 8 2.65 -5.95 -5.68
C LYS A 8 3.49 -6.00 -4.41
N ALA A 9 4.36 -5.00 -4.22
CA ALA A 9 5.25 -4.98 -3.07
C ALA A 9 4.48 -4.89 -1.73
N VAL A 10 3.41 -4.08 -1.68
CA VAL A 10 2.56 -3.94 -0.48
C VAL A 10 1.81 -5.25 -0.20
N ALA A 11 1.26 -5.85 -1.25
CA ALA A 11 0.56 -7.13 -1.17
C ALA A 11 1.45 -8.25 -0.63
N ASP A 12 2.63 -8.43 -1.23
CA ASP A 12 3.61 -9.43 -0.85
C ASP A 12 4.02 -9.26 0.61
N ARG A 13 4.16 -8.02 1.06
CA ARG A 13 4.55 -7.69 2.43
C ARG A 13 3.46 -8.00 3.46
N GLN A 14 2.19 -7.82 3.12
CA GLN A 14 1.05 -8.17 3.98
C GLN A 14 0.72 -9.68 3.96
N GLY A 15 1.46 -10.48 3.18
CA GLY A 15 1.13 -11.90 2.98
C GLY A 15 -0.17 -12.09 2.20
N TRP A 16 -0.62 -11.05 1.48
CA TRP A 16 -1.76 -11.09 0.58
C TRP A 16 -1.37 -11.87 -0.68
N THR A 17 -1.42 -13.19 -0.56
CA THR A 17 -1.32 -14.09 -1.71
C THR A 17 -2.57 -13.89 -2.59
N ASN A 18 -2.35 -13.71 -3.89
CA ASN A 18 -3.34 -13.43 -4.96
C ASN A 18 -3.62 -11.97 -5.34
N ILE A 19 -2.73 -11.01 -5.04
CA ILE A 19 -2.78 -9.69 -5.71
C ILE A 19 -1.97 -9.79 -7.00
N TYR A 20 -2.52 -10.54 -7.95
CA TYR A 20 -2.04 -10.56 -9.32
C TYR A 20 -2.56 -9.30 -10.00
N THR A 21 -1.66 -8.34 -10.23
CA THR A 21 -1.97 -7.17 -11.06
C THR A 21 -2.41 -7.67 -12.44
N THR A 22 -3.62 -7.28 -12.80
CA THR A 22 -4.39 -7.66 -13.97
C THR A 22 -3.89 -7.02 -15.26
N ASP A 23 -2.62 -7.23 -15.60
CA ASP A 23 -2.14 -6.96 -16.97
C ASP A 23 -2.48 -8.11 -17.93
N LEU A 24 -3.26 -9.11 -17.47
CA LEU A 24 -3.74 -10.21 -18.29
C LEU A 24 -5.28 -10.28 -18.26
N PRO A 25 -5.95 -10.27 -19.42
CA PRO A 25 -7.41 -10.35 -19.49
C PRO A 25 -7.87 -11.70 -18.91
N GLY A 26 -8.63 -11.66 -17.80
CA GLY A 26 -9.27 -12.84 -17.20
C GLY A 26 -8.90 -13.21 -15.77
N ASN A 27 -8.13 -12.39 -15.04
CA ASN A 27 -7.69 -12.74 -13.69
C ASN A 27 -8.57 -12.13 -12.58
N ASN A 28 -8.90 -12.98 -11.59
CA ASN A 28 -9.77 -12.68 -10.48
C ASN A 28 -8.96 -12.42 -9.21
N ILE A 29 -9.15 -11.26 -8.55
CA ILE A 29 -8.65 -11.05 -7.18
C ILE A 29 -9.52 -11.91 -6.26
N GLN A 30 -8.97 -13.02 -5.78
CA GLN A 30 -9.63 -13.85 -4.76
C GLN A 30 -9.07 -13.51 -3.39
N TRP A 31 -9.94 -12.97 -2.53
CA TRP A 31 -9.72 -12.95 -1.10
C TRP A 31 -9.77 -14.39 -0.57
N ARG A 32 -8.89 -14.75 0.38
CA ARG A 32 -8.83 -16.11 0.92
C ARG A 32 -10.15 -16.39 1.68
N GLY A 33 -11.07 -17.11 1.04
CA GLY A 33 -12.43 -17.38 1.54
C GLY A 33 -13.56 -17.12 0.54
N THR A 34 -13.29 -16.53 -0.63
CA THR A 34 -14.33 -16.21 -1.62
C THR A 34 -14.68 -17.41 -2.53
N PRO A 35 -15.96 -17.77 -2.72
CA PRO A 35 -16.40 -18.87 -3.59
C PRO A 35 -15.94 -18.69 -5.05
N PRO A 36 -15.83 -19.79 -5.84
CA PRO A 36 -15.22 -19.80 -7.18
C PRO A 36 -15.99 -19.05 -8.28
N GLU A 37 -17.09 -18.37 -7.97
CA GLU A 37 -17.85 -17.54 -8.92
C GLU A 37 -17.31 -16.11 -8.93
N ALA A 38 -16.08 -15.95 -9.38
CA ALA A 38 -15.47 -14.65 -9.49
C ALA A 38 -16.03 -13.89 -10.71
N LYS A 39 -16.86 -12.89 -10.43
CA LYS A 39 -17.26 -11.87 -11.41
C LYS A 39 -16.03 -11.08 -11.83
N ARG A 40 -15.89 -10.85 -13.14
CA ARG A 40 -15.01 -9.79 -13.68
C ARG A 40 -15.46 -8.47 -13.07
N VAL A 41 -14.66 -7.94 -12.16
CA VAL A 41 -14.76 -6.57 -11.70
C VAL A 41 -13.66 -5.83 -12.44
N ASP A 42 -14.00 -4.81 -13.22
CA ASP A 42 -13.01 -3.85 -13.70
C ASP A 42 -12.35 -3.26 -12.43
N ILE A 43 -11.08 -3.59 -12.19
CA ILE A 43 -10.43 -3.26 -10.92
C ILE A 43 -10.14 -1.75 -10.94
N GLU A 44 -11.02 -1.00 -10.28
CA GLU A 44 -10.67 0.27 -9.68
C GLU A 44 -9.39 0.09 -8.86
N LEU A 45 -8.44 1.01 -8.99
CA LEU A 45 -7.19 0.98 -8.22
C LEU A 45 -7.50 0.67 -6.75
N PRO A 46 -6.70 -0.19 -6.09
CA PRO A 46 -7.01 -0.61 -4.74
C PRO A 46 -7.20 0.60 -3.82
N PRO A 47 -8.16 0.56 -2.88
CA PRO A 47 -8.52 1.73 -2.08
C PRO A 47 -7.33 2.38 -1.36
N TRP A 48 -6.34 1.60 -0.95
CA TRP A 48 -5.12 2.09 -0.29
C TRP A 48 -4.16 2.86 -1.20
N LEU A 49 -4.36 2.85 -2.53
CA LEU A 49 -3.63 3.69 -3.48
C LEU A 49 -4.43 4.96 -3.86
N THR A 50 -5.75 4.96 -3.66
CA THR A 50 -6.66 6.06 -4.05
C THR A 50 -7.21 6.85 -2.86
N SER A 51 -7.12 6.31 -1.65
CA SER A 51 -7.61 6.90 -0.41
C SER A 51 -6.53 6.93 0.66
N VAL A 52 -6.38 8.09 1.29
CA VAL A 52 -5.48 8.28 2.43
C VAL A 52 -5.91 7.40 3.60
N ASP A 53 -7.20 7.37 3.93
CA ASP A 53 -7.71 6.57 5.06
C ASP A 53 -7.41 5.07 4.90
N ALA A 54 -7.55 4.56 3.68
CA ALA A 54 -7.25 3.17 3.38
C ALA A 54 -5.74 2.89 3.42
N ALA A 55 -4.90 3.84 3.00
CA ALA A 55 -3.44 3.72 3.12
C ALA A 55 -3.00 3.72 4.59
N LEU A 56 -3.61 4.56 5.43
CA LEU A 56 -3.32 4.64 6.86
C LEU A 56 -3.74 3.40 7.62
N GLY A 57 -4.84 2.73 7.21
CA GLY A 57 -5.23 1.44 7.79
C GLY A 57 -4.11 0.38 7.75
N VAL A 58 -3.20 0.46 6.76
CA VAL A 58 -2.02 -0.42 6.69
C VAL A 58 -1.02 -0.13 7.81
N LEU A 59 -0.85 1.13 8.20
CA LEU A 59 0.02 1.53 9.31
C LEU A 59 -0.66 1.30 10.67
N ASP A 60 -1.96 1.58 10.78
CA ASP A 60 -2.74 1.44 12.00
C ASP A 60 -2.81 -0.01 12.47
N THR A 61 -2.97 -0.97 11.54
CA THR A 61 -2.95 -2.41 11.85
C THR A 61 -1.64 -2.89 12.49
N LEU A 62 -0.56 -2.14 12.29
CA LEU A 62 0.76 -2.42 12.86
C LEU A 62 1.08 -1.58 14.10
N GLY A 63 0.14 -0.72 14.52
CA GLY A 63 0.32 0.18 15.67
C GLY A 63 1.45 1.19 15.48
N MET A 64 1.67 1.65 14.24
CA MET A 64 2.74 2.58 13.91
C MET A 64 2.33 4.02 14.20
N GLU A 65 3.24 4.81 14.76
CA GLU A 65 3.10 6.26 14.79
C GLU A 65 3.58 6.85 13.46
N TYR A 66 2.91 7.89 12.96
CA TYR A 66 3.27 8.49 11.67
C TYR A 66 3.03 10.00 11.63
N ARG A 67 3.71 10.66 10.72
CA ARG A 67 3.45 12.04 10.27
C ARG A 67 3.40 12.06 8.76
N MET A 68 2.63 12.97 8.19
CA MET A 68 2.54 13.11 6.75
C MET A 68 2.23 14.57 6.40
N GLY A 69 2.50 14.93 5.15
CA GLY A 69 2.14 16.26 4.67
C GLY A 69 2.37 16.44 3.18
N VAL A 70 1.97 17.61 2.71
CA VAL A 70 2.18 18.08 1.33
C VAL A 70 3.17 19.24 1.39
N LEU A 71 4.23 19.14 0.60
CA LEU A 71 5.26 20.15 0.44
C LEU A 71 4.74 21.30 -0.46
N LYS A 72 5.41 22.45 -0.40
CA LYS A 72 5.02 23.65 -1.18
C LYS A 72 5.04 23.44 -2.70
N ASN A 73 5.86 22.51 -3.18
CA ASN A 73 5.95 22.11 -4.59
C ASN A 73 4.83 21.13 -5.01
N GLY A 74 3.91 20.78 -4.10
CA GLY A 74 2.82 19.83 -4.35
C GLY A 74 3.19 18.37 -4.15
N SER A 75 4.46 18.03 -3.85
CA SER A 75 4.83 16.66 -3.54
C SER A 75 4.42 16.27 -2.12
N CYS A 76 4.20 14.98 -1.90
CA CYS A 76 3.74 14.42 -0.64
C CYS A 76 4.89 13.70 0.08
N TRP A 77 4.82 13.69 1.41
CA TRP A 77 5.76 12.95 2.26
C TRP A 77 5.03 12.24 3.40
N CYS A 78 5.62 11.15 3.87
CA CYS A 78 5.18 10.37 5.02
C CYS A 78 6.41 9.91 5.81
N GLU A 79 6.37 10.12 7.12
CA GLU A 79 7.37 9.65 8.07
C GLU A 79 6.70 8.66 9.04
N VAL A 80 7.23 7.45 9.13
CA VAL A 80 6.73 6.41 10.03
C VAL A 80 7.75 6.17 11.13
N TYR A 81 7.27 6.13 12.37
CA TYR A 81 8.06 5.98 13.57
C TYR A 81 7.88 4.57 14.13
N ARG A 82 8.99 3.86 14.31
CA ARG A 82 8.97 2.51 14.88
C ARG A 82 10.20 2.26 15.74
N LYS A 83 9.99 1.88 17.00
CA LYS A 83 11.07 1.47 17.94
C LYS A 83 12.23 2.48 18.00
N GLY A 84 11.92 3.78 17.95
CA GLY A 84 12.93 4.86 17.97
C GLY A 84 13.66 5.10 16.65
N VAL A 85 13.22 4.50 15.55
CA VAL A 85 13.74 4.72 14.19
C VAL A 85 12.65 5.40 13.34
N ASN A 86 13.06 6.39 12.56
CA ASN A 86 12.19 7.11 11.64
C ASN A 86 12.45 6.62 10.21
N TYR A 87 11.36 6.34 9.49
CA TYR A 87 11.37 5.94 8.09
C TYR A 87 10.64 7.03 7.30
N LEU A 88 11.40 7.88 6.63
CA LEU A 88 10.88 9.02 5.88
C LEU A 88 10.86 8.71 4.39
N TRP A 89 9.70 8.88 3.78
CA TRP A 89 9.52 8.94 2.33
C TRP A 89 8.99 10.30 1.92
N GLN A 90 9.54 10.87 0.85
CA GLN A 90 9.21 12.21 0.36
C GLN A 90 9.23 12.25 -1.17
N ASP A 91 8.75 13.37 -1.72
CA ASP A 91 8.73 13.65 -3.15
C ASP A 91 7.82 12.74 -3.98
N GLU A 92 6.74 12.25 -3.36
CA GLU A 92 5.75 11.41 -4.03
C GLU A 92 4.58 12.23 -4.59
N PRO A 93 3.95 11.79 -5.70
CA PRO A 93 2.85 12.53 -6.32
C PRO A 93 1.54 12.49 -5.52
N SER A 94 1.42 11.62 -4.51
CA SER A 94 0.23 11.51 -3.67
C SER A 94 0.54 11.01 -2.25
N LEU A 95 -0.29 11.40 -1.28
CA LEU A 95 -0.19 10.94 0.11
C LEU A 95 -0.32 9.42 0.25
N PRO A 96 -1.30 8.73 -0.39
CA PRO A 96 -1.39 7.28 -0.31
C PRO A 96 -0.09 6.60 -0.74
N ARG A 97 0.53 7.11 -1.81
CA ARG A 97 1.79 6.57 -2.33
C ARG A 97 2.95 6.77 -1.35
N ALA A 98 3.09 7.96 -0.76
CA ALA A 98 4.09 8.22 0.28
C ALA A 98 3.94 7.29 1.49
N ILE A 99 2.70 7.06 1.93
CA ILE A 99 2.37 6.17 3.07
C ILE A 99 2.78 4.73 2.78
N LEU A 100 2.40 4.20 1.61
CA LEU A 100 2.70 2.81 1.23
C LEU A 100 4.20 2.57 1.08
N LEU A 101 4.94 3.53 0.52
CA LEU A 101 6.39 3.42 0.39
C LEU A 101 7.08 3.44 1.75
N ALA A 102 6.67 4.33 2.66
CA ALA A 102 7.17 4.33 4.03
C ALA A 102 6.89 2.98 4.75
N PHE A 103 5.72 2.38 4.49
CA PHE A 103 5.39 1.04 4.99
C PHE A 103 6.34 -0.05 4.45
N LEU A 104 6.69 -0.01 3.17
CA LEU A 104 7.58 -1.00 2.54
C LEU A 104 8.99 -1.00 3.12
N GLU A 105 9.44 0.13 3.63
CA GLU A 105 10.79 0.36 4.17
C GLU A 105 10.94 -0.11 5.62
N LEU A 106 9.81 -0.32 6.31
CA LEU A 106 9.85 -0.90 7.64
C LEU A 106 10.56 -2.27 7.60
N PRO A 107 11.32 -2.66 8.63
CA PRO A 107 11.90 -4.00 8.68
C PRO A 107 10.78 -5.04 8.70
N LYS A 108 10.93 -6.09 7.88
CA LYS A 108 10.05 -7.27 7.93
C LYS A 108 10.24 -7.92 9.29
N GLU A 109 9.15 -8.16 10.03
CA GLU A 109 9.24 -9.01 11.21
C GLU A 109 9.56 -10.43 10.73
N LYS A 110 10.64 -11.02 11.25
CA LYS A 110 10.78 -12.48 11.15
C LYS A 110 9.68 -13.07 12.03
N PRO A 111 8.92 -14.06 11.54
CA PRO A 111 8.00 -14.82 12.37
C PRO A 111 8.73 -15.48 13.55
#